data_AF-A0A956SU66-F1
#
_entry.id   AF-A0A956SU66-F1
#
_cell.length_a   1.000
_cell.length_b   1.000
_cell.length_c   1.000
_cell.angle_alpha   90.00
_cell.angle_beta   90.00
_cell.angle_gamma   90.00
#
_symmetry.space_group_name_H-M   'P 1'
#
loop_
_entity.id
_entity.type
_entity.pdbx_description
1 polymer ?
#
loop_
_entity_poly.entity_id
_entity_poly.type
_entity_poly.pdbx_seq_one_letter_code
_entity_poly.pdbx_strand_id
1 'polypeptide(L)'
;MNDQPRPAKLTALLEDARRRLVETGTRNRLIHVNRSAKRANALDILGERSADVFDLLRLQGKRMRFLARDETEGGEAEEAGTEEPMLALGMDEAPDGADQAARYRDLYLETRLGPEALQRRLLTLHTDARTAEEEQGVNILYLALGFLRWYEADSSQVLRESPLILMPVELVRDDRRATFDLRARDTEIVTNLPLQERLKADFGFELPDVAEDESFTPDAYFTELEDRVAGRPRWSVDRDGMQLGFFSFTKLLMMRDLEPEHWPEDAFESHPVLAGLLDGGFERSSPLFGPQERLDPRLEPGHLLHVVPADASQTRVIEEVRAGRNLVVQGPPGTGKSQTIANIIA
;
A
#
# COMPACT_ATOMS: atom_id res chain seq x y z
N MET A 1 -2.81 9.49 47.68
CA MET A 1 -3.51 10.54 46.90
C MET A 1 -2.62 10.80 45.69
N ASN A 2 -2.79 10.22 44.51
CA ASN A 2 -4.01 9.82 43.82
C ASN A 2 -4.01 8.36 43.36
N ASP A 3 -5.23 7.86 43.35
CA ASP A 3 -5.73 6.57 42.90
C ASP A 3 -6.37 6.76 41.49
N GLN A 4 -6.24 5.76 40.61
CA GLN A 4 -6.85 5.56 39.26
C GLN A 4 -6.33 6.37 38.03
N PRO A 5 -6.58 5.94 36.76
CA PRO A 5 -6.20 4.71 36.06
C PRO A 5 -5.22 5.04 34.90
N ARG A 6 -3.91 4.88 35.09
CA ARG A 6 -2.91 5.12 34.03
C ARG A 6 -3.04 4.20 32.80
N PRO A 7 -3.32 2.89 32.93
CA PRO A 7 -3.34 2.01 31.76
C PRO A 7 -4.45 2.37 30.76
N ALA A 8 -5.67 2.63 31.25
CA ALA A 8 -6.80 3.02 30.41
C ALA A 8 -6.56 4.31 29.60
N LYS A 9 -5.75 5.24 30.13
CA LYS A 9 -5.41 6.48 29.42
C LYS A 9 -4.43 6.21 28.26
N LEU A 10 -3.44 5.33 28.47
CA LEU A 10 -2.45 5.01 27.45
C LEU A 10 -3.09 4.24 26.28
N THR A 11 -3.97 3.29 26.58
CA THR A 11 -4.73 2.54 25.56
C THR A 11 -5.61 3.48 24.72
N ALA A 12 -6.30 4.43 25.35
CA ALA A 12 -7.10 5.43 24.62
C ALA A 12 -6.25 6.34 23.73
N LEU A 13 -5.05 6.74 24.18
CA LEU A 13 -4.12 7.54 23.38
C LEU A 13 -3.56 6.75 22.20
N LEU A 14 -3.29 5.45 22.39
CA LEU A 14 -2.90 4.56 21.30
C LEU A 14 -4.02 4.43 20.27
N GLU A 15 -5.26 4.20 20.70
CA GLU A 15 -6.40 4.12 19.78
C GLU A 15 -6.57 5.40 18.97
N ASP A 16 -6.44 6.58 19.59
CA ASP A 16 -6.46 7.86 18.87
C ASP A 16 -5.30 7.97 17.86
N ALA A 17 -4.09 7.57 18.25
CA ALA A 17 -2.95 7.55 17.34
C ALA A 17 -3.15 6.57 16.17
N ARG A 18 -3.69 5.36 16.43
CA ARG A 18 -4.04 4.35 15.42
C ARG A 18 -5.09 4.90 14.45
N ARG A 19 -6.15 5.55 14.95
CA ARG A 19 -7.18 6.16 14.10
C ARG A 19 -6.61 7.24 13.17
N ARG A 20 -5.60 8.00 13.61
CA ARG A 20 -4.93 9.00 12.76
C ARG A 20 -4.06 8.41 11.66
N LEU A 21 -3.65 7.14 11.77
CA LEU A 21 -2.93 6.45 10.69
C LEU A 21 -3.84 6.12 9.51
N VAL A 22 -5.15 5.95 9.75
CA VAL A 22 -6.12 5.66 8.70
C VAL A 22 -6.49 6.95 7.98
N GLU A 23 -5.96 7.12 6.77
CA GLU A 23 -6.38 8.20 5.89
C GLU A 23 -7.75 7.88 5.29
N THR A 24 -8.83 8.27 5.98
CA THR A 24 -10.22 8.16 5.47
C THR A 24 -10.60 9.30 4.50
N GLY A 25 -9.68 10.23 4.28
CA GLY A 25 -9.87 11.36 3.37
C GLY A 25 -10.01 10.92 1.91
N THR A 26 -10.71 11.73 1.11
CA THR A 26 -10.97 11.47 -0.32
C THR A 26 -9.75 11.55 -1.23
N ARG A 27 -8.60 12.00 -0.69
CA ARG A 27 -7.31 11.94 -1.38
C ARG A 27 -6.73 10.53 -1.40
N ASN A 28 -7.16 9.66 -0.48
CA ASN A 28 -6.73 8.27 -0.45
C ASN A 28 -7.46 7.48 -1.56
N ARG A 29 -6.68 6.81 -2.42
CA ARG A 29 -7.21 5.96 -3.50
C ARG A 29 -8.01 4.78 -2.99
N LEU A 30 -7.77 4.35 -1.75
CA LEU A 30 -8.58 3.31 -1.10
C LEU A 30 -10.00 3.82 -0.79
N ILE A 31 -10.19 5.13 -0.67
CA ILE A 31 -11.50 5.73 -0.44
C ILE A 31 -12.16 6.15 -1.74
N HIS A 32 -11.40 6.70 -2.68
CA HIS A 32 -11.94 7.10 -3.97
C HIS A 32 -10.94 6.90 -5.10
N VAL A 33 -11.28 5.99 -6.00
CA VAL A 33 -10.62 5.83 -7.29
C VAL A 33 -11.44 6.56 -8.34
N ASN A 34 -10.81 7.48 -9.06
CA ASN A 34 -11.41 8.04 -10.25
C ASN A 34 -11.03 7.17 -11.46
N ARG A 35 -11.90 6.20 -11.81
CA ARG A 35 -11.74 5.27 -12.94
C ARG A 35 -12.07 5.90 -14.30
N SER A 36 -12.55 7.14 -14.31
CA SER A 36 -12.76 7.92 -15.55
C SER A 36 -11.54 8.77 -15.92
N ALA A 37 -10.63 8.99 -14.97
CA ALA A 37 -9.47 9.84 -15.18
C ALA A 37 -8.35 9.09 -15.92
N LYS A 38 -7.93 9.63 -17.07
CA LYS A 38 -6.71 9.22 -17.78
C LYS A 38 -5.47 9.69 -17.01
N ARG A 39 -5.21 9.18 -15.79
CA ARG A 39 -3.97 9.49 -15.02
C ARG A 39 -2.75 8.84 -15.67
N ALA A 40 -1.61 8.62 -15.02
CA ALA A 40 -0.50 7.81 -15.57
C ALA A 40 -0.17 6.57 -14.70
N ASN A 41 -0.75 6.49 -13.50
CA ASN A 41 -0.38 5.55 -12.43
C ASN A 41 -1.50 4.56 -12.07
N ALA A 42 -2.36 4.26 -13.04
CA ALA A 42 -3.50 3.35 -12.90
C ALA A 42 -3.88 2.78 -14.26
N LEU A 43 -4.42 1.58 -14.37
CA LEU A 43 -4.89 1.02 -15.63
C LEU A 43 -6.21 0.31 -15.38
N ASP A 44 -7.28 0.82 -15.99
CA ASP A 44 -8.60 0.21 -15.90
C ASP A 44 -8.70 -0.98 -16.86
N ILE A 45 -9.18 -2.11 -16.35
CA ILE A 45 -9.43 -3.33 -17.10
C ILE A 45 -10.93 -3.42 -17.36
N LEU A 46 -11.31 -3.80 -18.58
CA LEU A 46 -12.70 -3.83 -19.02
C LEU A 46 -13.12 -5.19 -19.53
N GLY A 47 -14.42 -5.46 -19.41
CA GLY A 47 -15.04 -6.57 -20.12
C GLY A 47 -14.54 -7.95 -19.66
N GLU A 48 -13.93 -8.00 -18.48
CA GLU A 48 -13.46 -9.20 -17.79
C GLU A 48 -14.31 -9.45 -16.54
N ARG A 49 -14.32 -10.70 -16.08
CA ARG A 49 -15.01 -11.08 -14.83
C ARG A 49 -14.01 -11.18 -13.69
N SER A 50 -14.28 -10.51 -12.58
CA SER A 50 -13.37 -10.49 -11.44
C SER A 50 -13.11 -11.89 -10.88
N ALA A 51 -14.12 -12.78 -10.88
CA ALA A 51 -14.00 -14.15 -10.43
C ALA A 51 -13.07 -14.98 -11.34
N ASP A 52 -13.27 -14.92 -12.66
CA ASP A 52 -12.42 -15.67 -13.61
C ASP A 52 -10.97 -15.18 -13.60
N VAL A 53 -10.75 -13.86 -13.55
CA VAL A 53 -9.40 -13.26 -13.44
C VAL A 53 -8.72 -13.67 -12.12
N PHE A 54 -9.48 -13.68 -11.02
CA PHE A 54 -8.99 -14.15 -9.72
C PHE A 54 -8.55 -15.61 -9.79
N ASP A 55 -9.38 -16.49 -10.37
CA ASP A 55 -9.07 -17.91 -10.51
C ASP A 55 -7.83 -18.15 -11.37
N LEU A 56 -7.69 -17.43 -12.48
CA LEU A 56 -6.54 -17.54 -13.39
C LEU A 56 -5.23 -17.08 -12.74
N LEU A 57 -5.23 -15.90 -12.10
CA LEU A 57 -4.02 -15.32 -11.52
C LEU A 57 -3.64 -15.96 -10.18
N ARG A 58 -4.62 -16.16 -9.28
CA ARG A 58 -4.36 -16.59 -7.90
C ARG A 58 -4.40 -18.09 -7.72
N LEU A 59 -5.49 -18.76 -8.13
CA LEU A 59 -5.65 -20.20 -7.89
C LEU A 59 -4.81 -21.04 -8.86
N GLN A 60 -4.72 -20.62 -10.12
CA GLN A 60 -3.97 -21.34 -11.15
C GLN A 60 -2.52 -20.84 -11.31
N GLY A 61 -2.17 -19.69 -10.70
CA GLY A 61 -0.84 -19.10 -10.79
C GLY A 61 -0.40 -18.71 -12.20
N LYS A 62 -1.36 -18.49 -13.12
CA LYS A 62 -1.06 -18.15 -14.51
C LYS A 62 -0.65 -16.69 -14.63
N ARG A 63 -0.01 -16.38 -15.75
CA ARG A 63 0.32 -15.01 -16.14
C ARG A 63 -0.69 -14.54 -17.18
N MET A 64 -1.15 -13.31 -17.04
CA MET A 64 -2.06 -12.68 -18.00
C MET A 64 -1.37 -11.53 -18.71
N ARG A 65 -1.71 -11.31 -19.97
CA ARG A 65 -1.21 -10.24 -20.83
C ARG A 65 -2.23 -9.13 -20.95
N PHE A 66 -1.81 -7.97 -21.41
CA PHE A 66 -2.72 -6.86 -21.68
C PHE A 66 -3.04 -6.76 -23.16
N LEU A 67 -4.31 -6.55 -23.48
CA LEU A 67 -4.80 -6.29 -24.82
C LEU A 67 -5.30 -4.83 -24.90
N ALA A 68 -4.80 -4.10 -25.90
CA ALA A 68 -5.24 -2.76 -26.20
C ALA A 68 -6.59 -2.82 -26.93
N ARG A 69 -7.57 -2.04 -26.46
CA ARG A 69 -8.83 -1.81 -27.16
C ARG A 69 -8.94 -0.34 -27.50
N ASP A 70 -8.92 -0.06 -28.79
CA ASP A 70 -9.08 1.29 -29.30
C ASP A 70 -10.57 1.65 -29.30
N GLU A 71 -11.11 2.08 -28.16
CA GLU A 71 -12.36 2.83 -28.14
C GLU A 71 -12.08 4.29 -28.55
N THR A 72 -11.61 4.48 -29.78
CA THR A 72 -11.58 5.79 -30.44
C THR A 72 -12.92 6.06 -31.13
N GLU A 73 -13.95 6.32 -30.33
CA GLU A 73 -15.05 7.19 -30.78
C GLU A 73 -15.01 8.50 -29.98
N GLY A 74 -14.24 9.45 -30.52
CA GLY A 74 -14.40 10.88 -30.27
C GLY A 74 -13.48 11.51 -29.22
N GLY A 75 -12.43 12.20 -29.68
CA GLY A 75 -11.81 13.29 -28.90
C GLY A 75 -10.30 13.36 -29.01
N GLU A 76 -9.85 14.05 -30.07
CA GLU A 76 -8.61 14.81 -30.19
C GLU A 76 -7.28 14.08 -29.93
N ALA A 77 -6.58 13.81 -31.04
CA ALA A 77 -5.15 13.62 -31.06
C ALA A 77 -4.46 14.85 -30.46
N GLU A 78 -3.93 14.71 -29.24
CA GLU A 78 -2.88 15.59 -28.77
C GLU A 78 -1.63 15.33 -29.60
N GLU A 79 -1.30 16.27 -30.48
CA GLU A 79 0.02 16.42 -31.08
C GLU A 79 1.04 16.64 -29.95
N ALA A 80 1.69 15.56 -29.50
CA ALA A 80 2.94 15.63 -28.76
C ALA A 80 4.09 15.35 -29.73
N GLY A 81 4.98 16.33 -29.86
CA GLY A 81 6.02 16.40 -30.87
C GLY A 81 7.06 15.30 -30.84
N THR A 82 7.74 15.19 -31.98
CA THR A 82 9.01 14.53 -32.28
C THR A 82 9.75 13.91 -31.08
N GLU A 83 9.49 12.64 -30.83
CA GLU A 83 10.45 11.68 -30.27
C GLU A 83 10.31 10.35 -31.03
N GLU A 84 11.42 9.62 -31.12
CA GLU A 84 11.80 8.57 -32.07
C GLU A 84 10.70 7.55 -32.44
N PRO A 85 10.71 6.97 -33.67
CA PRO A 85 9.75 5.94 -34.05
C PRO A 85 10.03 4.67 -33.24
N MET A 86 9.32 4.53 -32.12
CA MET A 86 9.32 3.31 -31.32
C MET A 86 8.69 2.21 -32.16
N LEU A 87 9.48 1.19 -32.51
CA LEU A 87 9.05 0.07 -33.36
C LEU A 87 7.72 -0.50 -32.87
N ALA A 88 6.73 -0.53 -33.77
CA ALA A 88 5.50 -1.30 -33.61
C ALA A 88 5.86 -2.78 -33.46
N LEU A 89 5.95 -3.26 -32.22
CA LEU A 89 6.29 -4.63 -31.88
C LEU A 89 5.07 -5.33 -31.30
N GLY A 90 4.53 -6.25 -32.11
CA GLY A 90 3.81 -7.45 -31.70
C GLY A 90 2.85 -7.35 -30.51
N MET A 91 1.81 -6.53 -30.62
CA MET A 91 0.60 -6.83 -29.86
C MET A 91 -0.10 -8.01 -30.55
N ASP A 92 -0.29 -9.10 -29.81
CA ASP A 92 -1.01 -10.27 -30.31
C ASP A 92 -2.45 -9.81 -30.65
N GLU A 93 -2.91 -10.06 -31.89
CA GLU A 93 -4.31 -9.85 -32.28
C GLU A 93 -5.22 -10.76 -31.45
N ALA A 94 -6.38 -10.23 -31.04
CA ALA A 94 -7.36 -10.98 -30.25
C ALA A 94 -7.70 -12.31 -30.95
N PRO A 95 -7.73 -13.45 -30.25
CA PRO A 95 -8.21 -14.69 -30.85
C PRO A 95 -9.67 -14.51 -31.26
N ASP A 96 -9.91 -14.59 -32.57
CA ASP A 96 -11.23 -14.53 -33.19
C ASP A 96 -12.04 -15.77 -32.77
N GLY A 97 -12.78 -15.67 -31.66
CA GLY A 97 -13.50 -16.77 -31.04
C GLY A 97 -14.86 -16.30 -30.53
N ALA A 98 -15.93 -16.62 -31.28
CA ALA A 98 -17.32 -16.21 -31.06
C ALA A 98 -18.02 -16.82 -29.82
N ASP A 99 -17.28 -17.21 -28.77
CA ASP A 99 -17.82 -17.81 -27.57
C ASP A 99 -17.52 -16.94 -26.34
N GLN A 100 -18.54 -16.24 -25.82
CA GLN A 100 -18.39 -15.30 -24.70
C GLN A 100 -17.80 -15.96 -23.44
N ALA A 101 -18.06 -17.25 -23.23
CA ALA A 101 -17.51 -17.99 -22.09
C ALA A 101 -16.01 -18.35 -22.25
N ALA A 102 -15.53 -18.47 -23.49
CA ALA A 102 -14.11 -18.72 -23.76
C ALA A 102 -13.28 -17.43 -23.61
N ARG A 103 -13.88 -16.27 -23.89
CA ARG A 103 -13.24 -14.95 -23.74
C ARG A 103 -12.81 -14.68 -22.29
N TYR A 104 -13.69 -14.87 -21.31
CA TYR A 104 -13.35 -14.65 -19.89
C TYR A 104 -12.30 -15.63 -19.32
N ARG A 105 -11.94 -16.67 -20.09
CA ARG A 105 -10.97 -17.70 -19.69
C ARG A 105 -9.68 -17.63 -20.49
N ASP A 106 -9.55 -16.63 -21.37
CA ASP A 106 -8.30 -16.37 -22.04
C ASP A 106 -7.28 -15.76 -21.06
N LEU A 107 -6.05 -15.56 -21.54
CA LEU A 107 -4.97 -14.99 -20.72
C LEU A 107 -4.74 -13.52 -21.06
N TYR A 108 -5.78 -12.81 -21.51
CA TYR A 108 -5.71 -11.41 -21.89
C TYR A 108 -6.58 -10.55 -20.97
N LEU A 109 -6.12 -9.33 -20.70
CA LEU A 109 -6.80 -8.32 -19.93
C LEU A 109 -7.02 -7.13 -20.85
N GLU A 110 -8.27 -6.90 -21.22
CA GLU A 110 -8.61 -5.80 -22.12
C GLU A 110 -8.57 -4.45 -21.41
N THR A 111 -8.09 -3.42 -22.11
CA THR A 111 -7.96 -2.05 -21.57
C THR A 111 -8.47 -1.01 -22.57
N ARG A 112 -8.92 0.15 -22.09
CA ARG A 112 -9.37 1.28 -22.95
C ARG A 112 -8.26 1.98 -23.73
N LEU A 113 -7.00 1.61 -23.51
CA LEU A 113 -5.87 2.32 -24.06
C LEU A 113 -5.48 1.70 -25.41
N GLY A 114 -5.15 2.57 -26.36
CA GLY A 114 -4.47 2.15 -27.59
C GLY A 114 -3.09 1.56 -27.30
N PRO A 115 -2.49 0.86 -28.28
CA PRO A 115 -1.30 0.04 -28.11
C PRO A 115 -0.10 0.80 -27.50
N GLU A 116 0.22 1.98 -28.05
CA GLU A 116 1.34 2.79 -27.56
C GLU A 116 1.09 3.34 -26.14
N ALA A 117 -0.12 3.85 -25.90
CA ALA A 117 -0.48 4.41 -24.60
C ALA A 117 -0.46 3.33 -23.51
N LEU A 118 -0.94 2.12 -23.83
CA LEU A 118 -0.88 0.96 -22.94
C LEU A 118 0.57 0.59 -22.61
N GLN A 119 1.45 0.51 -23.60
CA GLN A 119 2.85 0.16 -23.37
C GLN A 119 3.58 1.20 -22.50
N ARG A 120 3.41 2.50 -22.81
CA ARG A 120 3.96 3.58 -21.98
C ARG A 120 3.45 3.48 -20.54
N ARG A 121 2.15 3.21 -20.37
CA ARG A 121 1.50 3.05 -19.06
C ARG A 121 2.08 1.90 -18.25
N LEU A 122 2.23 0.74 -18.87
CA LEU A 122 2.77 -0.45 -18.23
C LEU A 122 4.25 -0.26 -17.87
N LEU A 123 5.02 0.42 -18.72
CA LEU A 123 6.42 0.77 -18.42
C LEU A 123 6.54 1.70 -17.20
N THR A 124 5.71 2.74 -17.12
CA THR A 124 5.67 3.63 -15.94
C THR A 124 5.28 2.86 -14.69
N LEU A 125 4.20 2.06 -14.73
CA LEU A 125 3.76 1.25 -13.60
C LEU A 125 4.83 0.25 -13.15
N HIS A 126 5.52 -0.40 -14.09
CA HIS A 126 6.60 -1.34 -13.78
C HIS A 126 7.79 -0.62 -13.12
N THR A 127 8.22 0.52 -13.68
CA THR A 127 9.39 1.25 -13.18
C THR A 127 9.13 1.81 -11.79
N ASP A 128 7.98 2.47 -11.58
CA ASP A 128 7.61 3.04 -10.29
C ASP A 128 7.40 1.96 -9.22
N ALA A 129 6.81 0.80 -9.58
CA ALA A 129 6.68 -0.33 -8.66
C ALA A 129 8.05 -0.87 -8.22
N ARG A 130 8.97 -1.03 -9.18
CA ARG A 130 10.32 -1.52 -8.91
C ARG A 130 11.12 -0.55 -8.04
N THR A 131 11.04 0.75 -8.32
CA THR A 131 11.68 1.79 -7.49
C THR A 131 11.15 1.76 -6.05
N ALA A 132 9.83 1.62 -5.86
CA ALA A 132 9.26 1.51 -4.52
C ALA A 132 9.74 0.25 -3.78
N GLU A 133 9.90 -0.87 -4.47
CA GLU A 133 10.41 -2.11 -3.89
C GLU A 133 11.92 -2.01 -3.55
N GLU A 134 12.74 -1.46 -4.45
CA GLU A 134 14.20 -1.34 -4.27
C GLU A 134 14.60 -0.27 -3.24
N GLU A 135 13.95 0.89 -3.25
CA GLU A 135 14.32 2.02 -2.37
C GLU A 135 13.63 1.99 -1.02
N GLN A 136 12.36 1.58 -0.98
CA GLN A 136 11.52 1.66 0.22
C GLN A 136 11.19 0.27 0.79
N GLY A 137 11.46 -0.81 0.06
CA GLY A 137 11.16 -2.18 0.51
C GLY A 137 9.67 -2.47 0.59
N VAL A 138 8.81 -1.69 -0.09
CA VAL A 138 7.35 -1.81 0.01
C VAL A 138 6.69 -2.20 -1.30
N ASN A 139 5.75 -3.15 -1.22
CA ASN A 139 4.91 -3.54 -2.35
C ASN A 139 3.67 -2.64 -2.43
N ILE A 140 3.61 -1.81 -3.47
CA ILE A 140 2.55 -0.83 -3.67
C ILE A 140 1.64 -1.12 -4.86
N LEU A 141 1.94 -2.11 -5.70
CA LEU A 141 1.17 -2.43 -6.90
C LEU A 141 0.13 -3.52 -6.61
N TYR A 142 -1.15 -3.19 -6.84
CA TYR A 142 -2.26 -4.11 -6.62
C TYR A 142 -3.22 -4.09 -7.81
N LEU A 143 -3.85 -5.23 -8.06
CA LEU A 143 -5.05 -5.35 -8.87
C LEU A 143 -6.27 -5.24 -7.95
N ALA A 144 -7.00 -4.14 -8.07
CA ALA A 144 -8.29 -3.97 -7.42
C ALA A 144 -9.37 -4.74 -8.20
N LEU A 145 -10.08 -5.62 -7.50
CA LEU A 145 -11.22 -6.39 -8.01
C LEU A 145 -12.48 -5.96 -7.27
N GLY A 146 -13.50 -5.58 -8.04
CA GLY A 146 -14.77 -5.09 -7.54
C GLY A 146 -14.67 -3.70 -6.92
N PHE A 147 -15.72 -2.90 -7.11
CA PHE A 147 -15.82 -1.56 -6.55
C PHE A 147 -17.15 -1.34 -5.84
N LEU A 148 -17.11 -0.74 -4.65
CA LEU A 148 -18.28 -0.16 -4.03
C LEU A 148 -18.52 1.21 -4.65
N ARG A 149 -19.71 1.40 -5.21
CA ARG A 149 -20.23 2.68 -5.68
C ARG A 149 -21.15 3.25 -4.62
N TRP A 150 -20.76 4.38 -4.03
CA TRP A 150 -21.48 4.97 -2.90
C TRP A 150 -21.44 6.50 -2.91
N TYR A 151 -22.27 7.12 -2.08
CA TYR A 151 -22.37 8.57 -1.93
C TYR A 151 -22.23 8.95 -0.45
N GLU A 152 -21.54 10.06 -0.18
CA GLU A 152 -21.26 10.51 1.18
C GLU A 152 -22.51 11.01 1.94
N ALA A 153 -23.51 11.48 1.19
CA ALA A 153 -24.78 11.96 1.71
C ALA A 153 -25.84 11.86 0.62
N ASP A 154 -27.11 11.85 1.00
CA ASP A 154 -28.23 11.87 0.04
C ASP A 154 -28.19 13.09 -0.89
N SER A 155 -27.70 14.23 -0.37
CA SER A 155 -27.50 15.47 -1.13
C SER A 155 -26.24 15.48 -1.98
N SER A 156 -25.31 14.54 -1.78
CA SER A 156 -24.06 14.48 -2.53
C SER A 156 -24.32 14.04 -3.97
N GLN A 157 -23.69 14.76 -4.90
CA GLN A 157 -23.70 14.43 -6.33
C GLN A 157 -22.43 13.72 -6.77
N VAL A 158 -21.45 13.59 -5.87
CA VAL A 158 -20.15 13.01 -6.21
C VAL A 158 -20.19 11.51 -5.94
N LEU A 159 -20.17 10.73 -7.02
CA LEU A 159 -20.05 9.27 -6.95
C LEU A 159 -18.66 8.91 -6.42
N ARG A 160 -18.62 8.10 -5.37
CA ARG A 160 -17.40 7.50 -4.85
C ARG A 160 -17.32 6.05 -5.29
N GLU A 161 -16.22 5.71 -5.94
CA GLU A 161 -15.84 4.32 -6.23
C GLU A 161 -14.67 3.92 -5.34
N SER A 162 -14.83 2.88 -4.53
CA SER A 162 -13.79 2.37 -3.65
C SER A 162 -13.51 0.90 -3.98
N PRO A 163 -12.24 0.49 -4.13
CA PRO A 163 -11.90 -0.90 -4.42
C PRO A 163 -12.30 -1.79 -3.24
N LEU A 164 -12.75 -3.01 -3.53
CA LEU A 164 -13.22 -3.94 -2.50
C LEU A 164 -12.16 -4.97 -2.14
N ILE A 165 -11.66 -5.69 -3.14
CA ILE A 165 -10.63 -6.73 -2.99
C ILE A 165 -9.36 -6.20 -3.63
N LEU A 166 -8.23 -6.28 -2.92
CA LEU A 166 -6.94 -5.82 -3.43
C LEU A 166 -5.99 -7.01 -3.48
N MET A 167 -5.69 -7.46 -4.70
CA MET A 167 -4.76 -8.54 -4.95
C MET A 167 -3.35 -7.98 -5.22
N PRO A 168 -2.33 -8.36 -4.43
CA PRO A 168 -0.95 -7.97 -4.72
C PRO A 168 -0.47 -8.61 -6.02
N VAL A 169 0.10 -7.80 -6.91
CA VAL A 169 0.55 -8.24 -8.23
C VAL A 169 1.90 -7.65 -8.58
N GLU A 170 2.53 -8.21 -9.60
CA GLU A 170 3.75 -7.69 -10.21
C GLU A 170 3.64 -7.69 -11.73
N LEU A 171 4.33 -6.73 -12.36
CA LEU A 171 4.50 -6.68 -13.80
C LEU A 171 5.84 -7.30 -14.16
N VAL A 172 5.80 -8.46 -14.82
CA VAL A 172 6.98 -9.18 -15.31
C VAL A 172 7.25 -8.75 -16.74
N ARG A 173 8.42 -8.19 -17.00
CA ARG A 173 8.83 -7.81 -18.35
C ARG A 173 9.20 -9.05 -19.16
N ASP A 174 8.63 -9.19 -20.36
CA ASP A 174 9.08 -10.14 -21.37
C ASP A 174 10.02 -9.42 -22.34
N ASP A 175 11.33 -9.63 -22.15
CA ASP A 175 12.37 -8.99 -22.97
C ASP A 175 12.33 -9.39 -24.44
N ARG A 176 11.72 -10.55 -24.79
CA ARG A 176 11.65 -11.02 -26.17
C ARG A 176 10.57 -10.29 -26.98
N ARG A 177 9.47 -9.94 -26.30
CA ARG A 177 8.30 -9.29 -26.92
C ARG A 177 8.22 -7.80 -26.58
N ALA A 178 9.05 -7.32 -25.67
CA ALA A 178 8.98 -5.97 -25.10
C ALA A 178 7.59 -5.66 -24.49
N THR A 179 6.91 -6.70 -23.99
CA THR A 179 5.59 -6.64 -23.34
C THR A 179 5.72 -6.84 -21.83
N PHE A 180 4.63 -6.59 -21.11
CA PHE A 180 4.51 -6.87 -19.69
C PHE A 180 3.41 -7.89 -19.44
N ASP A 181 3.73 -8.89 -18.63
CA ASP A 181 2.79 -9.87 -18.13
C ASP A 181 2.43 -9.53 -16.68
N LEU A 182 1.16 -9.64 -16.32
CA LEU A 182 0.68 -9.54 -14.95
C LEU A 182 0.78 -10.90 -14.27
N ARG A 183 1.34 -10.92 -13.05
CA ARG A 183 1.43 -12.09 -12.19
C ARG A 183 0.95 -11.74 -10.78
N ALA A 184 0.16 -12.61 -10.16
CA ALA A 184 -0.15 -12.49 -8.73
C ALA A 184 1.07 -12.84 -7.88
N ARG A 185 1.28 -12.10 -6.79
CA ARG A 185 2.31 -12.46 -5.79
C ARG A 185 1.76 -13.52 -4.83
N ASP A 186 2.66 -14.27 -4.21
CA ASP A 186 2.36 -15.27 -3.17
C ASP A 186 2.10 -14.63 -1.80
N THR A 187 1.43 -13.48 -1.78
CA THR A 187 1.05 -12.73 -0.58
C THR A 187 -0.46 -12.69 -0.45
N GLU A 188 -0.98 -12.55 0.76
CA GLU A 188 -2.43 -12.51 1.02
C GLU A 188 -3.14 -11.38 0.28
N ILE A 189 -4.40 -11.63 -0.09
CA ILE A 189 -5.29 -10.59 -0.61
C ILE A 189 -5.75 -9.70 0.54
N VAL A 190 -5.94 -8.41 0.24
CA VAL A 190 -6.13 -7.41 1.28
C VAL A 190 -7.53 -6.80 1.16
N THR A 191 -8.25 -6.75 2.28
CA THR A 191 -9.49 -5.97 2.43
C THR A 191 -9.16 -4.48 2.52
N ASN A 192 -10.02 -3.65 1.95
CA ASN A 192 -9.88 -2.20 2.05
C ASN A 192 -10.25 -1.66 3.44
N LEU A 193 -9.29 -1.68 4.36
CA LEU A 193 -9.47 -1.23 5.75
C LEU A 193 -9.86 0.26 5.88
N PRO A 194 -9.28 1.24 5.14
CA PRO A 194 -9.74 2.63 5.21
C PRO A 194 -11.21 2.78 4.85
N LEU A 195 -11.68 2.01 3.86
CA LEU A 195 -13.08 1.99 3.50
C LEU A 195 -13.91 1.40 4.63
N GLN A 196 -13.52 0.26 5.20
CA GLN A 196 -14.22 -0.36 6.32
C GLN A 196 -14.37 0.59 7.52
N GLU A 197 -13.28 1.25 7.93
CA GLU A 197 -13.29 2.23 9.02
C GLU A 197 -14.18 3.43 8.70
N ARG A 198 -14.09 3.96 7.47
CA ARG A 198 -14.91 5.09 7.05
C ARG A 198 -16.40 4.72 7.03
N LEU A 199 -16.74 3.55 6.48
CA LEU A 199 -18.12 3.08 6.42
C LEU A 199 -18.71 2.82 7.81
N LYS A 200 -17.89 2.28 8.72
CA LYS A 200 -18.28 2.05 10.12
C LYS A 200 -18.50 3.38 10.86
N ALA A 201 -17.56 4.31 10.76
CA ALA A 201 -17.61 5.59 11.46
C ALA A 201 -18.71 6.53 10.94
N ASP A 202 -18.81 6.69 9.62
CA ASP A 202 -19.71 7.68 9.01
C ASP A 202 -21.13 7.12 8.84
N PHE A 203 -21.27 5.81 8.61
CA PHE A 203 -22.54 5.21 8.18
C PHE A 203 -23.01 4.01 9.02
N GLY A 204 -22.25 3.62 10.06
CA GLY A 204 -22.54 2.43 10.87
C GLY A 204 -22.60 1.14 10.04
N PHE A 205 -21.89 1.11 8.90
CA PHE A 205 -21.87 -0.04 8.01
C PHE A 205 -20.59 -0.83 8.20
N GLU A 206 -20.73 -2.12 8.51
CA GLU A 206 -19.60 -3.03 8.64
C GLU A 206 -19.35 -3.76 7.31
N LEU A 207 -18.28 -3.35 6.64
CA LEU A 207 -17.78 -4.04 5.46
C LEU A 207 -17.23 -5.41 5.89
N PRO A 208 -17.68 -6.52 5.28
CA PRO A 208 -17.14 -7.84 5.57
C PRO A 208 -15.66 -7.92 5.17
N ASP A 209 -14.89 -8.71 5.90
CA ASP A 209 -13.51 -8.99 5.55
C ASP A 209 -13.44 -10.01 4.42
N VAL A 210 -12.43 -9.86 3.56
CA VAL A 210 -12.04 -10.86 2.58
C VAL A 210 -11.44 -12.04 3.33
N ALA A 211 -12.03 -13.22 3.18
CA ALA A 211 -11.53 -14.41 3.86
C ALA A 211 -10.13 -14.80 3.35
N GLU A 212 -9.26 -15.20 4.27
CA GLU A 212 -7.86 -15.53 4.00
C GLU A 212 -7.66 -16.99 3.57
N ASP A 213 -8.74 -17.78 3.46
CA ASP A 213 -8.69 -19.21 3.20
C ASP A 213 -8.87 -19.57 1.71
N GLU A 214 -8.48 -20.80 1.34
CA GLU A 214 -8.57 -21.31 -0.04
C GLU A 214 -10.02 -21.42 -0.56
N SER A 215 -11.02 -21.31 0.32
CA SER A 215 -12.44 -21.34 -0.06
C SER A 215 -12.97 -19.98 -0.53
N PHE A 216 -12.20 -18.91 -0.37
CA PHE A 216 -12.61 -17.57 -0.77
C PHE A 216 -12.85 -17.49 -2.28
N THR A 217 -14.04 -17.00 -2.65
CA THR A 217 -14.39 -16.68 -4.04
C THR A 217 -14.92 -15.25 -4.12
N PRO A 218 -14.44 -14.43 -5.08
CA PRO A 218 -14.95 -13.07 -5.24
C PRO A 218 -16.48 -13.01 -5.42
N ASP A 219 -17.07 -13.96 -6.13
CA ASP A 219 -18.51 -14.02 -6.37
C ASP A 219 -19.34 -14.16 -5.09
N ALA A 220 -18.91 -15.03 -4.16
CA ALA A 220 -19.59 -15.20 -2.88
C ALA A 220 -19.50 -13.91 -2.05
N TYR A 221 -18.31 -13.32 -1.98
CA TYR A 221 -18.08 -12.06 -1.29
C TYR A 221 -18.92 -10.91 -1.84
N PHE A 222 -18.98 -10.76 -3.17
CA PHE A 222 -19.81 -9.72 -3.78
C PHE A 222 -21.31 -9.95 -3.56
N THR A 223 -21.76 -11.21 -3.57
CA THR A 223 -23.16 -11.56 -3.30
C THR A 223 -23.54 -11.19 -1.87
N GLU A 224 -22.71 -11.56 -0.89
CA GLU A 224 -22.93 -11.16 0.49
C GLU A 224 -22.95 -9.62 0.66
N LEU A 225 -22.02 -8.93 -0.01
CA LEU A 225 -21.95 -7.47 0.09
C LEU A 225 -23.18 -6.80 -0.54
N GLU A 226 -23.65 -7.28 -1.69
CA GLU A 226 -24.86 -6.80 -2.36
C GLU A 226 -26.10 -6.94 -1.47
N ASP A 227 -26.26 -8.07 -0.81
CA ASP A 227 -27.36 -8.30 0.14
C ASP A 227 -27.29 -7.30 1.31
N ARG A 228 -26.08 -7.01 1.83
CA ARG A 228 -25.86 -6.02 2.89
C ARG A 228 -26.13 -4.58 2.45
N VAL A 229 -25.87 -4.23 1.18
CA VAL A 229 -26.09 -2.86 0.67
C VAL A 229 -27.47 -2.66 0.03
N ALA A 230 -28.25 -3.72 -0.21
CA ALA A 230 -29.57 -3.65 -0.87
C ALA A 230 -30.54 -2.67 -0.17
N GLY A 231 -30.43 -2.50 1.15
CA GLY A 231 -31.24 -1.56 1.93
C GLY A 231 -30.79 -0.09 1.86
N ARG A 232 -29.68 0.22 1.19
CA ARG A 232 -29.07 1.56 1.16
C ARG A 232 -29.30 2.23 -0.21
N PRO A 233 -30.03 3.34 -0.27
CA PRO A 233 -30.31 4.01 -1.54
C PRO A 233 -29.01 4.53 -2.18
N ARG A 234 -28.90 4.36 -3.49
CA ARG A 234 -27.77 4.85 -4.32
C ARG A 234 -26.42 4.16 -4.05
N TRP A 235 -26.38 3.09 -3.25
CA TRP A 235 -25.20 2.26 -3.11
C TRP A 235 -25.34 1.06 -4.04
N SER A 236 -24.26 0.68 -4.70
CA SER A 236 -24.22 -0.51 -5.55
C SER A 236 -22.82 -1.11 -5.60
N VAL A 237 -22.74 -2.39 -5.93
CA VAL A 237 -21.48 -3.09 -6.12
C VAL A 237 -21.25 -3.25 -7.62
N ASP A 238 -20.09 -2.83 -8.09
CA ASP A 238 -19.58 -3.11 -9.43
C ASP A 238 -18.64 -4.32 -9.34
N ARG A 239 -19.20 -5.52 -9.49
CA ARG A 239 -18.48 -6.80 -9.31
C ARG A 239 -17.29 -6.94 -10.24
N ASP A 240 -17.48 -6.54 -11.50
CA ASP A 240 -16.51 -6.72 -12.59
C ASP A 240 -15.61 -5.50 -12.79
N GLY A 241 -15.74 -4.49 -11.93
CA GLY A 241 -14.88 -3.33 -11.96
C GLY A 241 -13.45 -3.72 -11.58
N MET A 242 -12.49 -3.52 -12.49
CA MET A 242 -11.09 -3.84 -12.25
C MET A 242 -10.16 -2.67 -12.56
N GLN A 243 -9.16 -2.47 -11.69
CA GLN A 243 -8.12 -1.48 -11.91
C GLN A 243 -6.78 -1.97 -11.35
N LEU A 244 -5.75 -1.97 -12.18
CA LEU A 244 -4.36 -2.10 -11.75
C LEU A 244 -3.83 -0.73 -11.30
N GLY A 245 -3.18 -0.63 -10.15
CA GLY A 245 -2.57 0.64 -9.75
C GLY A 245 -1.86 0.61 -8.41
N PHE A 246 -1.35 1.79 -8.03
CA PHE A 246 -0.68 1.96 -6.75
C PHE A 246 -1.64 2.23 -5.61
N PHE A 247 -1.57 1.37 -4.60
CA PHE A 247 -2.30 1.47 -3.34
C PHE A 247 -1.29 1.31 -2.21
N SER A 248 -1.16 2.34 -1.36
CA SER A 248 -0.25 2.30 -0.22
C SER A 248 -1.01 1.85 1.02
N PHE A 249 -0.60 0.71 1.56
CA PHE A 249 -1.10 0.15 2.83
C PHE A 249 -0.11 0.33 3.97
N THR A 250 0.99 1.06 3.78
CA THR A 250 2.08 1.13 4.78
C THR A 250 1.56 1.57 6.15
N LYS A 251 0.66 2.55 6.19
CA LYS A 251 0.03 3.01 7.45
C LYS A 251 -0.95 2.00 8.05
N LEU A 252 -1.52 1.12 7.23
CA LEU A 252 -2.50 0.10 7.65
C LEU A 252 -1.81 -1.13 8.24
N LEU A 253 -0.69 -1.56 7.67
CA LEU A 253 0.17 -2.58 8.29
C LEU A 253 0.62 -2.11 9.67
N MET A 254 1.09 -0.86 9.79
CA MET A 254 1.42 -0.26 11.08
C MET A 254 0.22 -0.24 12.05
N MET A 255 -0.99 -0.03 11.56
CA MET A 255 -2.20 -0.01 12.41
C MET A 255 -2.56 -1.40 12.96
N ARG A 256 -2.41 -2.44 12.13
CA ARG A 256 -2.61 -3.85 12.52
C ARG A 256 -1.51 -4.31 13.48
N ASP A 257 -0.27 -3.91 13.24
CA ASP A 257 0.87 -4.20 14.11
C ASP A 257 0.71 -3.53 15.49
N LEU A 258 0.03 -2.38 15.55
CA LEU A 258 -0.26 -1.66 16.80
C LEU A 258 -1.55 -2.12 17.49
N GLU A 259 -2.17 -3.20 17.04
CA GLU A 259 -3.39 -3.74 17.64
C GLU A 259 -3.08 -4.42 18.99
N PRO A 260 -3.65 -3.94 20.12
CA PRO A 260 -3.34 -4.45 21.45
C PRO A 260 -3.51 -5.96 21.59
N GLU A 261 -4.48 -6.55 20.88
CA GLU A 261 -4.80 -7.97 20.89
C GLU A 261 -3.65 -8.85 20.35
N HIS A 262 -2.78 -8.30 19.50
CA HIS A 262 -1.61 -9.01 18.97
C HIS A 262 -0.41 -8.99 19.91
N TRP A 263 -0.48 -8.26 21.04
CA TRP A 263 0.63 -8.08 21.97
C TRP A 263 0.45 -8.95 23.21
N PRO A 264 1.53 -9.42 23.86
CA PRO A 264 1.41 -10.10 25.15
C PRO A 264 0.69 -9.20 26.18
N GLU A 265 -0.03 -9.81 27.12
CA GLU A 265 -0.70 -9.07 28.21
C GLU A 265 0.27 -8.09 28.89
N ASP A 266 -0.21 -6.87 29.17
CA ASP A 266 0.53 -5.75 29.77
C ASP A 266 1.77 -5.25 28.99
N ALA A 267 2.12 -5.82 27.84
CA ALA A 267 3.31 -5.42 27.07
C ALA A 267 3.24 -3.94 26.65
N PHE A 268 2.05 -3.46 26.31
CA PHE A 268 1.85 -2.07 25.92
C PHE A 268 1.94 -1.10 27.11
N GLU A 269 1.27 -1.46 28.22
CA GLU A 269 1.13 -0.61 29.41
C GLU A 269 2.43 -0.47 30.20
N SER A 270 3.30 -1.47 30.11
CA SER A 270 4.59 -1.51 30.78
C SER A 270 5.75 -0.97 29.93
N HIS A 271 5.53 -0.67 28.64
CA HIS A 271 6.64 -0.31 27.74
C HIS A 271 7.11 1.15 27.99
N PRO A 272 8.36 1.36 28.46
CA PRO A 272 8.83 2.69 28.89
C PRO A 272 8.87 3.70 27.73
N VAL A 273 9.14 3.25 26.50
CA VAL A 273 9.15 4.14 25.32
C VAL A 273 7.74 4.60 24.95
N LEU A 274 6.73 3.73 25.07
CA LEU A 274 5.36 4.06 24.67
C LEU A 274 4.72 5.01 25.67
N ALA A 275 4.94 4.76 26.97
CA ALA A 275 4.57 5.69 28.03
C ALA A 275 5.20 7.07 27.83
N GLY A 276 6.49 7.12 27.46
CA GLY A 276 7.19 8.36 27.16
C GLY A 276 6.71 9.07 25.89
N LEU A 277 6.33 8.32 24.85
CA LEU A 277 5.90 8.90 23.58
C LEU A 277 4.46 9.44 23.60
N LEU A 278 3.54 8.75 24.29
CA LEU A 278 2.10 9.04 24.22
C LEU A 278 1.58 9.91 25.36
N ASP A 279 2.13 9.78 26.58
CA ASP A 279 1.59 10.47 27.77
C ASP A 279 2.63 11.37 28.46
N GLY A 280 3.65 10.74 29.06
CA GLY A 280 4.48 11.37 30.09
C GLY A 280 5.73 12.11 29.61
N GLY A 281 6.10 11.96 28.34
CA GLY A 281 7.42 12.39 27.86
C GLY A 281 8.54 11.47 28.34
N PHE A 282 9.73 11.62 27.78
CA PHE A 282 10.91 10.91 28.25
C PHE A 282 11.53 11.64 29.45
N GLU A 283 11.94 10.89 30.48
CA GLU A 283 12.74 11.45 31.56
C GLU A 283 14.04 12.03 30.99
N ARG A 284 14.30 13.30 31.28
CA ARG A 284 15.52 13.96 30.84
C ARG A 284 16.67 13.52 31.75
N SER A 285 17.53 12.65 31.23
CA SER A 285 18.81 12.34 31.86
C SER A 285 19.91 13.28 31.34
N SER A 286 20.88 13.61 32.20
CA SER A 286 22.06 14.35 31.76
C SER A 286 22.88 13.49 30.79
N PRO A 287 23.32 14.04 29.64
CA PRO A 287 24.22 13.34 28.70
C PRO A 287 25.42 12.70 29.41
N LEU A 288 25.87 11.55 28.93
CA LEU A 288 27.13 10.93 29.35
C LEU A 288 28.32 11.85 29.08
N PHE A 289 28.24 12.60 27.98
CA PHE A 289 29.27 13.52 27.53
C PHE A 289 28.74 14.93 27.37
N GLY A 290 29.47 15.92 27.90
CA GLY A 290 29.21 17.32 27.62
C GLY A 290 29.43 17.67 26.14
N PRO A 291 28.84 18.78 25.63
CA PRO A 291 28.93 19.17 24.21
C PRO A 291 30.35 19.33 23.66
N GLN A 292 31.32 19.64 24.52
CA GLN A 292 32.74 19.83 24.18
C GLN A 292 33.67 18.91 24.98
N GLU A 293 33.12 17.88 25.61
CA GLU A 293 33.91 16.96 26.42
C GLU A 293 34.77 16.06 25.53
N ARG A 294 36.05 15.91 25.89
CA ARG A 294 36.96 15.01 25.20
C ARG A 294 36.59 13.56 25.53
N LEU A 295 36.57 12.72 24.50
CA LEU A 295 36.14 11.32 24.61
C LEU A 295 37.27 10.41 25.05
N ASP A 296 38.48 10.61 24.52
CA ASP A 296 39.68 9.79 24.80
C ASP A 296 39.92 9.53 26.31
N PRO A 297 39.74 10.51 27.23
CA PRO A 297 39.95 10.28 28.66
C PRO A 297 38.90 9.38 29.33
N ARG A 298 37.76 9.15 28.69
CA ARG A 298 36.64 8.35 29.22
C ARG A 298 36.40 7.06 28.43
N LEU A 299 36.85 7.00 27.19
CA LEU A 299 36.64 5.89 26.27
C LEU A 299 37.99 5.35 25.81
N GLU A 300 38.36 4.20 26.35
CA GLU A 300 39.53 3.44 25.90
C GLU A 300 39.26 2.86 24.51
N PRO A 301 40.16 3.02 23.52
CA PRO A 301 39.95 2.55 22.15
C PRO A 301 39.60 1.06 22.03
N GLY A 302 40.11 0.22 22.94
CA GLY A 302 39.83 -1.22 22.96
C GLY A 302 38.39 -1.59 23.34
N HIS A 303 37.59 -0.64 23.85
CA HIS A 303 36.19 -0.85 24.22
C HIS A 303 35.20 -0.29 23.18
N LEU A 304 35.71 0.37 22.13
CA LEU A 304 34.91 0.89 21.03
C LEU A 304 34.67 -0.21 20.00
N LEU A 305 33.42 -0.70 19.94
CA LEU A 305 33.00 -1.75 19.01
C LEU A 305 32.48 -1.12 17.71
N HIS A 306 33.32 -0.36 17.01
CA HIS A 306 32.93 0.27 15.75
C HIS A 306 33.31 -0.62 14.56
N VAL A 307 32.32 -0.99 13.74
CA VAL A 307 32.52 -1.74 12.48
C VAL A 307 32.84 -0.83 11.30
N VAL A 308 32.47 0.44 11.37
CA VAL A 308 32.81 1.48 10.39
C VAL A 308 33.40 2.71 11.08
N PRO A 309 34.22 3.52 10.38
CA PRO A 309 34.78 4.74 10.96
C PRO A 309 33.69 5.67 11.50
N ALA A 310 33.90 6.20 12.70
CA ALA A 310 33.02 7.16 13.34
C ALA A 310 33.82 8.37 13.83
N ASP A 311 33.29 9.58 13.61
CA ASP A 311 33.87 10.80 14.20
C ASP A 311 33.46 10.95 15.69
N ALA A 312 33.96 12.00 16.35
CA ALA A 312 33.67 12.23 17.77
C ALA A 312 32.18 12.47 18.06
N SER A 313 31.44 13.11 17.15
CA SER A 313 30.00 13.34 17.33
C SER A 313 29.19 12.05 17.19
N GLN A 314 29.56 11.20 16.22
CA GLN A 314 28.96 9.90 16.00
C GLN A 314 29.30 8.93 17.15
N THR A 315 30.55 8.94 17.63
CA THR A 315 31.00 8.14 18.78
C THR A 315 30.20 8.46 20.04
N ARG A 316 29.90 9.74 20.31
CA ARG A 316 29.02 10.14 21.42
C ARG A 316 27.63 9.53 21.31
N VAL A 317 27.04 9.59 20.12
CA VAL A 317 25.71 9.02 19.88
C VAL A 317 25.73 7.51 20.12
N ILE A 318 26.73 6.80 19.58
CA ILE A 318 26.87 5.35 19.74
C ILE A 318 26.94 4.97 21.22
N GLU A 319 27.79 5.64 22.00
CA GLU A 319 27.97 5.32 23.42
C GLU A 319 26.77 5.71 24.30
N GLU A 320 26.05 6.79 23.97
CA GLU A 320 24.78 7.12 24.64
C GLU A 320 23.72 6.04 24.39
N VAL A 321 23.60 5.52 23.16
CA VAL A 321 22.67 4.42 22.84
C VAL A 321 23.09 3.13 23.53
N ARG A 322 24.39 2.78 23.53
CA ARG A 322 24.90 1.59 24.24
C ARG A 322 24.66 1.64 25.75
N ALA A 323 24.57 2.83 26.34
CA ALA A 323 24.16 3.01 27.73
C ALA A 323 22.64 2.87 27.96
N GLY A 324 21.87 2.45 26.95
CA GLY A 324 20.43 2.21 27.04
C GLY A 324 19.57 3.47 26.97
N ARG A 325 20.11 4.57 26.43
CA ARG A 325 19.40 5.87 26.38
C ARG A 325 18.61 6.03 25.10
N ASN A 326 17.45 6.66 25.23
CA ASN A 326 16.59 7.05 24.11
C ASN A 326 17.05 8.41 23.56
N LEU A 327 17.36 8.49 22.27
CA LEU A 327 17.91 9.69 21.64
C LEU A 327 17.18 10.00 20.34
N VAL A 328 17.08 11.30 20.02
CA VAL A 328 16.71 11.77 18.69
C VAL A 328 17.96 12.37 18.05
N VAL A 329 18.44 11.76 16.97
CA VAL A 329 19.67 12.15 16.29
C VAL A 329 19.32 12.86 15.00
N GLN A 330 19.70 14.14 14.89
CA GLN A 330 19.50 14.95 13.69
C GLN A 330 20.84 15.27 13.04
N GLY A 331 20.95 15.04 11.73
CA GLY A 331 22.13 15.39 10.94
C GLY A 331 21.74 15.78 9.51
N PRO A 332 22.41 16.76 8.88
CA PRO A 332 22.26 17.07 7.46
C PRO A 332 22.50 15.85 6.54
N PRO A 333 22.04 15.88 5.28
CA PRO A 333 22.39 14.87 4.28
C PRO A 333 23.92 14.70 4.17
N GLY A 334 24.40 13.45 4.04
CA GLY A 334 25.82 13.14 3.88
C GLY A 334 26.66 13.09 5.18
N THR A 335 26.06 13.25 6.36
CA THR A 335 26.77 13.25 7.66
C THR A 335 27.02 11.87 8.27
N GLY A 336 27.00 10.81 7.47
CA GLY A 336 27.29 9.45 7.94
C GLY A 336 26.25 8.87 8.92
N LYS A 337 24.99 9.33 8.88
CA LYS A 337 23.90 8.76 9.71
C LYS A 337 23.78 7.24 9.58
N SER A 338 23.84 6.71 8.36
CA SER A 338 23.79 5.27 8.12
C SER A 338 25.01 4.53 8.70
N GLN A 339 26.19 5.14 8.70
CA GLN A 339 27.39 4.58 9.35
C GLN A 339 27.23 4.55 10.88
N THR A 340 26.64 5.59 11.45
CA THR A 340 26.33 5.65 12.88
C THR A 340 25.34 4.56 13.27
N ILE A 341 24.29 4.34 12.46
CA ILE A 341 23.31 3.26 12.67
C ILE A 341 23.99 1.89 12.58
N ALA A 342 24.85 1.67 11.58
CA ALA A 342 25.58 0.42 11.43
C ALA A 342 26.43 0.08 12.67
N ASN A 343 27.09 1.08 13.26
CA ASN A 343 27.85 0.91 14.50
C ASN A 343 26.98 0.71 15.75
N ILE A 344 25.72 1.16 15.75
CA ILE A 344 24.78 0.94 16.87
C ILE A 344 24.21 -0.48 16.85
N ILE A 345 23.96 -1.03 15.65
CA ILE A 345 23.35 -2.35 15.46
C ILE A 345 24.37 -3.48 15.62
N ALA A 346 25.62 -3.24 15.19
CA ALA A 346 26.73 -4.19 15.33
C ALA A 346 27.06 -4.49 16.80
#